data_AF-A0A0Q5LUV3-F1
#
_entry.id   AF-A0A0Q5LUV3-F1
#
_cell.length_a   1.000
_cell.length_b   1.000
_cell.length_c   1.000
_cell.angle_alpha   90.00
_cell.angle_beta   90.00
_cell.angle_gamma   90.00
#
_symmetry.space_group_name_H-M   'P 1'
#
loop_
_entity.id
_entity.type
_entity.pdbx_description
1 polymer ?
#
loop_
_entity_poly.entity_id
_entity_poly.type
_entity_poly.pdbx_seq_one_letter_code
_entity_poly.pdbx_strand_id
1 'polypeptide(L)'
;MGSACFAFAALPSIAATIGAIATNVVFVIGSIFFTAGAGLALGLPNRSSSIIQFVGTLFFNASTSLALAAAVPAGASGSSGWRPDVYGSICFLVSSVLAVVALARQRADGPDIVGGWLNLAGSVLFGFAAVGAFELPGTDALLSPFWTGVGTVGGALCFLVAALIGLLPTPSGAGGQRAATASRGGA
;
A
#
# COMPACT_ATOMS: atom_id res chain seq x y z
N MET A 1 -2.37 -6.50 6.93
CA MET A 1 -3.63 -5.98 7.51
C MET A 1 -4.19 -4.81 6.72
N GLY A 2 -3.50 -3.67 6.58
CA GLY A 2 -4.00 -2.51 5.84
C GLY A 2 -4.44 -2.80 4.40
N SER A 3 -3.59 -3.48 3.62
CA SER A 3 -3.89 -3.89 2.24
C SER A 3 -5.09 -4.83 2.12
N ALA A 4 -5.28 -5.76 3.08
CA ALA A 4 -6.42 -6.67 3.07
C ALA A 4 -7.75 -5.91 3.26
N CYS A 5 -7.79 -4.90 4.12
CA CYS A 5 -8.97 -4.04 4.29
C CYS A 5 -9.34 -3.33 2.98
N PHE A 6 -8.34 -2.78 2.26
CA PHE A 6 -8.57 -2.09 0.99
C PHE A 6 -9.03 -3.04 -0.11
N ALA A 7 -8.41 -4.22 -0.21
CA ALA A 7 -8.84 -5.24 -1.17
C ALA A 7 -10.28 -5.69 -0.91
N PHE A 8 -10.66 -5.89 0.36
CA PHE A 8 -12.00 -6.30 0.75
C PHE A 8 -13.05 -5.21 0.49
N ALA A 9 -12.81 -3.99 0.96
CA ALA A 9 -13.77 -2.89 0.87
C ALA A 9 -13.97 -2.37 -0.57
N ALA A 10 -12.97 -2.52 -1.44
CA ALA A 10 -13.06 -2.11 -2.84
C ALA A 10 -13.85 -3.09 -3.74
N LEU A 11 -14.25 -4.27 -3.23
CA LEU A 11 -15.09 -5.20 -3.98
C LEU A 11 -16.53 -4.67 -4.06
N PRO A 12 -17.11 -4.47 -5.27
CA PRO A 12 -18.44 -3.91 -5.41
C PRO A 12 -19.53 -4.70 -4.69
N SER A 13 -19.43 -6.03 -4.69
CA SER A 13 -20.37 -6.92 -4.00
C SER A 13 -20.32 -6.72 -2.48
N ILE A 14 -19.12 -6.57 -1.90
CA ILE A 14 -18.94 -6.31 -0.47
C ILE A 14 -19.48 -4.94 -0.12
N ALA A 15 -19.08 -3.90 -0.85
CA ALA A 15 -19.50 -2.52 -0.60
C ALA A 15 -21.03 -2.36 -0.67
N ALA A 16 -21.68 -3.03 -1.62
CA ALA A 16 -23.14 -3.07 -1.74
C ALA A 16 -23.81 -3.81 -0.56
N THR A 17 -23.16 -4.84 -0.03
CA THR A 17 -23.71 -5.66 1.06
C THR A 17 -23.62 -4.95 2.41
N ILE A 18 -22.48 -4.32 2.72
CA ILE A 18 -22.24 -3.70 4.03
C ILE A 18 -22.62 -2.22 4.07
N GLY A 19 -22.87 -1.60 2.91
CA GLY A 19 -23.28 -0.20 2.78
C GLY A 19 -22.11 0.79 2.85
N ALA A 20 -22.39 2.04 2.46
CA ALA A 20 -21.38 3.07 2.28
C ALA A 20 -20.61 3.41 3.57
N ILE A 21 -21.30 3.54 4.71
CA ILE A 21 -20.67 3.90 6.00
C ILE A 21 -19.69 2.80 6.43
N ALA A 22 -20.14 1.54 6.48
CA ALA A 22 -19.28 0.43 6.90
C ALA A 22 -18.10 0.24 5.94
N THR A 23 -18.32 0.38 4.64
CA THR A 23 -17.26 0.33 3.63
C THR A 23 -16.18 1.38 3.90
N ASN A 24 -16.57 2.63 4.17
CA ASN A 24 -15.63 3.70 4.49
C ASN A 24 -14.90 3.47 5.83
N VAL A 25 -15.57 2.90 6.85
CA VAL A 25 -14.92 2.51 8.11
C VAL A 25 -13.81 1.48 7.86
N VAL A 26 -14.05 0.48 7.00
CA VAL A 26 -13.02 -0.51 6.66
C VAL A 26 -11.81 0.13 5.97
N PHE A 27 -12.03 1.10 5.08
CA PHE A 27 -10.93 1.87 4.47
C PHE A 27 -10.15 2.69 5.50
N VAL A 28 -10.82 3.38 6.43
CA VAL A 28 -10.16 4.12 7.52
C VAL A 28 -9.30 3.19 8.36
N ILE A 29 -9.84 2.05 8.81
CA ILE A 29 -9.10 1.05 9.58
C ILE A 29 -7.87 0.58 8.79
N GLY A 30 -8.05 0.26 7.50
CA GLY A 30 -6.95 -0.14 6.63
C GLY A 30 -5.84 0.92 6.54
N SER A 31 -6.20 2.20 6.45
CA SER A 31 -5.25 3.31 6.31
C SER A 31 -4.44 3.53 7.59
N ILE A 32 -5.06 3.32 8.76
CA ILE A 32 -4.37 3.38 10.06
C ILE A 32 -3.30 2.28 10.14
N PHE A 33 -3.62 1.05 9.71
CA PHE A 33 -2.63 -0.03 9.67
C PHE A 33 -1.48 0.26 8.71
N PHE A 34 -1.74 0.85 7.55
CA PHE A 34 -0.68 1.29 6.64
C PHE A 34 0.20 2.37 7.28
N THR A 35 -0.41 3.34 7.96
CA THR A 35 0.31 4.42 8.65
C THR A 35 1.19 3.87 9.78
N ALA A 36 0.67 2.93 10.57
CA ALA A 36 1.44 2.27 11.62
C ALA A 36 2.64 1.49 11.04
N GLY A 37 2.43 0.73 9.96
CA GLY A 37 3.51 0.02 9.27
C GLY A 37 4.57 0.95 8.68
N ALA A 38 4.16 2.03 8.02
CA ALA A 38 5.07 3.04 7.49
C ALA A 38 5.84 3.78 8.60
N GLY A 39 5.19 4.03 9.75
CA GLY A 39 5.82 4.61 10.93
C GLY A 39 6.94 3.74 11.47
N LEU A 40 6.74 2.42 11.56
CA LEU A 40 7.80 1.47 11.93
C LEU A 40 8.97 1.49 10.94
N ALA A 41 8.68 1.66 9.65
CA ALA A 41 9.70 1.71 8.60
C ALA A 41 10.59 2.96 8.65
N LEU A 42 10.21 4.02 9.39
CA LEU A 42 11.05 5.22 9.55
C LEU A 42 12.38 4.95 10.27
N GLY A 43 12.44 3.89 11.08
CA GLY A 43 13.67 3.45 11.75
C GLY A 43 14.66 2.71 10.85
N LEU A 44 14.27 2.36 9.62
CA LEU A 44 15.06 1.54 8.71
C LEU A 44 16.06 2.37 7.87
N PRO A 45 17.09 1.73 7.25
CA PRO A 45 18.17 2.44 6.54
C PRO A 45 17.70 3.31 5.36
N ASN A 46 16.59 2.96 4.71
CA ASN A 46 16.07 3.67 3.53
C ASN A 46 15.16 4.86 3.90
N ARG A 47 15.70 5.80 4.68
CA ARG A 47 14.93 6.90 5.29
C ARG A 47 14.09 7.71 4.30
N SER A 48 14.62 8.07 3.13
CA SER A 48 13.87 8.89 2.16
C SER A 48 12.63 8.16 1.62
N SER A 49 12.76 6.87 1.27
CA SER A 49 11.62 6.06 0.83
C SER A 49 10.61 5.93 1.97
N SER A 50 11.05 5.56 3.18
CA SER A 50 10.16 5.40 4.34
C SER A 50 9.43 6.70 4.73
N ILE A 51 10.10 7.86 4.67
CA ILE A 51 9.48 9.16 4.98
C ILE A 51 8.39 9.49 3.95
N ILE A 52 8.69 9.34 2.66
CA ILE A 52 7.71 9.61 1.59
C ILE A 52 6.53 8.63 1.69
N GLN A 53 6.81 7.35 1.97
CA GLN A 53 5.79 6.35 2.22
C GLN A 53 4.87 6.77 3.37
N PHE A 54 5.45 7.19 4.49
CA PHE A 54 4.72 7.63 5.68
C PHE A 54 3.84 8.84 5.39
N VAL A 55 4.39 9.86 4.72
CA VAL A 55 3.60 11.02 4.25
C VAL A 55 2.45 10.58 3.35
N GLY A 56 2.70 9.65 2.42
CA GLY A 56 1.65 9.08 1.57
C GLY A 56 0.53 8.42 2.36
N THR A 57 0.87 7.70 3.45
CA THR A 57 -0.15 7.08 4.31
C THR A 57 -0.99 8.10 5.07
N LEU A 58 -0.42 9.25 5.42
CA LEU A 58 -1.18 10.34 6.04
C LEU A 58 -2.21 10.95 5.08
N PHE A 59 -1.85 11.11 3.81
CA PHE A 59 -2.81 11.55 2.77
C PHE A 59 -3.94 10.52 2.58
N PHE A 60 -3.61 9.22 2.57
CA PHE A 60 -4.63 8.18 2.55
C PHE A 60 -5.51 8.19 3.80
N ASN A 61 -4.94 8.45 4.97
CA ASN A 61 -5.72 8.57 6.20
C ASN A 61 -6.71 9.75 6.13
N ALA A 62 -6.23 10.93 5.73
CA ALA A 62 -7.08 12.11 5.58
C ALA A 62 -8.20 11.88 4.55
N SER A 63 -7.89 11.31 3.38
CA SER A 63 -8.89 11.07 2.33
C SER A 63 -9.92 10.01 2.74
N THR A 64 -9.52 8.92 3.40
CA THR A 64 -10.46 7.90 3.91
C THR A 64 -11.35 8.45 5.01
N SER A 65 -10.81 9.28 5.91
CA SER A 65 -11.61 9.96 6.93
C SER A 65 -12.59 10.96 6.32
N LEU A 66 -12.20 11.71 5.30
CA LEU A 66 -13.09 12.65 4.61
C LEU A 66 -14.24 11.92 3.91
N ALA A 67 -13.95 10.80 3.23
CA ALA A 67 -14.98 9.98 2.61
C ALA A 67 -15.96 9.38 3.63
N LEU A 68 -15.47 8.94 4.80
CA LEU A 68 -16.33 8.51 5.89
C LEU A 68 -17.21 9.66 6.42
N ALA A 69 -16.61 10.84 6.64
CA ALA A 69 -17.33 12.01 7.13
C ALA A 69 -18.44 12.45 6.16
N ALA A 70 -18.22 12.32 4.84
CA ALA A 70 -19.23 12.59 3.82
C ALA A 70 -20.34 11.51 3.77
N ALA A 71 -20.00 10.24 4.04
CA ALA A 71 -20.95 9.13 4.00
C ALA A 71 -21.98 9.16 5.14
N VAL A 72 -21.60 9.65 6.33
CA VAL A 72 -22.47 9.70 7.52
C VAL A 72 -23.75 10.51 7.28
N PRO A 73 -23.70 11.79 6.82
CA PRO A 73 -24.91 12.57 6.56
C PRO A 73 -25.66 12.11 5.31
N ALA A 74 -24.97 11.54 4.31
CA ALA A 74 -25.59 11.07 3.07
C ALA A 74 -26.39 9.76 3.24
N GLY A 75 -26.11 8.98 4.28
CA GLY A 75 -26.81 7.74 4.59
C GLY A 75 -26.77 6.74 3.43
N ALA A 76 -27.92 6.14 3.11
CA ALA A 76 -28.05 5.15 2.03
C ALA A 76 -27.94 5.75 0.61
N SER A 77 -27.99 7.07 0.47
CA SER A 77 -27.91 7.77 -0.82
C SER A 77 -26.49 8.18 -1.20
N GLY A 78 -25.51 8.03 -0.29
CA GLY A 78 -24.12 8.39 -0.53
C GLY A 78 -23.39 7.43 -1.46
N SER A 79 -22.32 7.91 -2.11
CA SER A 79 -21.43 7.08 -2.94
C SER A 79 -20.87 5.89 -2.16
N SER A 80 -20.73 4.75 -2.82
CA SER A 80 -20.53 3.42 -2.20
C SER A 80 -19.21 3.22 -1.44
N GLY A 81 -18.27 4.16 -1.45
CA GLY A 81 -17.01 4.02 -0.73
C GLY A 81 -15.98 5.09 -1.05
N TRP A 82 -14.88 5.08 -0.30
CA TRP A 82 -13.70 5.91 -0.51
C TRP A 82 -13.08 5.64 -1.89
N ARG A 83 -12.39 6.67 -2.41
CA ARG A 83 -11.68 6.63 -3.69
C ARG A 83 -10.20 6.97 -3.52
N PRO A 84 -9.29 6.37 -4.31
CA PRO A 84 -7.86 6.64 -4.23
C PRO A 84 -7.48 8.11 -4.39
N ASP A 85 -6.71 8.59 -3.41
CA ASP A 85 -6.15 9.94 -3.38
C ASP A 85 -4.92 10.05 -4.27
N VAL A 86 -4.83 11.17 -5.02
CA VAL A 86 -3.73 11.42 -5.95
C VAL A 86 -2.42 11.69 -5.23
N TYR A 87 -2.43 12.40 -4.10
CA TYR A 87 -1.22 12.78 -3.39
C TYR A 87 -0.57 11.56 -2.71
N GLY A 88 -1.37 10.73 -2.05
CA GLY A 88 -0.99 9.45 -1.48
C GLY A 88 -0.43 8.49 -2.53
N SER A 89 -1.10 8.37 -3.68
CA SER A 89 -0.63 7.54 -4.80
C SER A 89 0.70 8.02 -5.39
N ILE A 90 0.90 9.33 -5.56
CA ILE A 90 2.20 9.89 -6.00
C ILE A 90 3.29 9.56 -4.98
N CYS A 91 3.03 9.75 -3.69
CA CYS A 91 3.98 9.43 -2.63
C CYS A 91 4.38 7.94 -2.66
N PHE A 92 3.40 7.04 -2.76
CA PHE A 92 3.66 5.59 -2.84
C PHE A 92 4.47 5.21 -4.08
N LEU A 93 4.19 5.82 -5.23
CA LEU A 93 4.94 5.57 -6.47
C LEU A 93 6.40 6.01 -6.33
N VAL A 94 6.63 7.25 -5.86
CA VAL A 94 7.98 7.78 -5.65
C VAL A 94 8.73 6.95 -4.61
N SER A 95 8.08 6.65 -3.49
CA SER A 95 8.62 5.79 -2.43
C SER A 95 9.05 4.42 -2.96
N SER A 96 8.20 3.77 -3.75
CA SER A 96 8.47 2.43 -4.31
C SER A 96 9.61 2.44 -5.32
N VAL A 97 9.70 3.47 -6.16
CA VAL A 97 10.85 3.64 -7.08
C VAL A 97 12.16 3.76 -6.29
N LEU A 98 12.18 4.59 -5.24
CA LEU A 98 13.36 4.73 -4.38
C LEU A 98 13.72 3.41 -3.67
N ALA A 99 12.73 2.66 -3.19
CA ALA A 99 12.93 1.36 -2.56
C ALA A 99 13.56 0.36 -3.53
N VAL A 100 13.02 0.23 -4.74
CA VAL A 100 13.57 -0.66 -5.78
C VAL A 100 14.99 -0.25 -6.18
N VAL A 101 15.26 1.04 -6.35
CA VAL A 101 16.61 1.54 -6.64
C VAL A 101 17.59 1.22 -5.49
N ALA A 102 17.16 1.37 -4.24
CA ALA A 102 17.97 1.02 -3.07
C ALA A 102 18.28 -0.48 -3.03
N LEU A 103 17.27 -1.34 -3.25
CA LEU A 103 17.44 -2.79 -3.33
C LEU A 103 18.39 -3.20 -4.46
N ALA A 104 18.25 -2.59 -5.65
CA ALA A 104 19.14 -2.84 -6.78
C ALA A 104 20.58 -2.42 -6.48
N ARG A 105 20.80 -1.26 -5.83
CA ARG A 105 22.13 -0.79 -5.40
C ARG A 105 22.77 -1.71 -4.37
N GLN A 106 21.95 -2.29 -3.50
CA GLN A 106 22.38 -3.28 -2.50
C GLN A 106 22.55 -4.69 -3.10
N ARG A 107 22.23 -4.88 -4.39
CA ARG A 107 22.18 -6.19 -5.05
C ARG A 107 21.32 -7.20 -4.29
N ALA A 108 20.22 -6.72 -3.70
CA ALA A 108 19.27 -7.55 -3.01
C ALA A 108 18.66 -8.57 -3.98
N ASP A 109 18.43 -9.78 -3.49
CA ASP A 109 17.92 -10.91 -4.22
C ASP A 109 16.79 -11.60 -3.43
N GLY A 110 16.20 -12.63 -4.04
CA GLY A 110 15.16 -13.43 -3.40
C GLY A 110 13.91 -12.61 -2.97
N PRO A 111 13.36 -12.87 -1.77
CA PRO A 111 12.14 -12.22 -1.27
C PRO A 111 12.18 -10.69 -1.27
N ASP A 112 13.32 -10.08 -0.99
CA ASP A 112 13.44 -8.63 -0.81
C ASP A 112 13.20 -7.87 -2.12
N ILE A 113 13.88 -8.28 -3.20
CA ILE A 113 13.72 -7.64 -4.51
C ILE A 113 12.33 -7.91 -5.10
N VAL A 114 11.78 -9.11 -4.91
CA VAL A 114 10.41 -9.45 -5.34
C VAL A 114 9.39 -8.59 -4.61
N GLY A 115 9.53 -8.43 -3.28
CA GLY A 115 8.70 -7.54 -2.47
C GLY A 115 8.79 -6.09 -2.93
N GLY A 116 9.99 -5.60 -3.25
CA GLY A 116 10.20 -4.26 -3.82
C GLY A 116 9.42 -4.04 -5.12
N TRP A 117 9.54 -4.97 -6.07
CA TRP A 117 8.82 -4.88 -7.36
C TRP A 117 7.30 -5.00 -7.20
N LEU A 118 6.82 -5.85 -6.28
CA LEU A 118 5.38 -5.94 -5.99
C LEU A 118 4.84 -4.65 -5.38
N ASN A 119 5.58 -3.99 -4.48
CA ASN A 119 5.18 -2.67 -3.98
C ASN A 119 5.14 -1.62 -5.10
N LEU A 120 6.09 -1.66 -6.04
CA LEU A 120 6.06 -0.75 -7.19
C LEU A 120 4.86 -1.04 -8.10
N ALA A 121 4.62 -2.29 -8.46
CA ALA A 121 3.46 -2.70 -9.25
C ALA A 121 2.14 -2.28 -8.58
N GLY A 122 2.04 -2.49 -7.26
CA GLY A 122 0.90 -2.07 -6.47
C GLY A 122 0.69 -0.55 -6.49
N SER A 123 1.76 0.21 -6.38
CA SER A 123 1.72 1.69 -6.44
C SER A 123 1.31 2.21 -7.81
N VAL A 124 1.74 1.56 -8.90
CA VAL A 124 1.31 1.89 -10.27
C VAL A 124 -0.18 1.65 -10.44
N LEU A 125 -0.70 0.50 -9.97
CA LEU A 125 -2.13 0.17 -10.03
C LEU A 125 -2.97 1.15 -9.19
N PHE A 126 -2.51 1.52 -8.00
CA PHE A 126 -3.14 2.58 -7.19
C PHE A 126 -3.10 3.95 -7.88
N GLY A 127 -2.03 4.25 -8.61
CA GLY A 127 -1.93 5.44 -9.46
C GLY A 127 -3.01 5.47 -10.54
N PHE A 128 -3.19 4.38 -11.28
CA PHE A 128 -4.30 4.27 -12.25
C PHE A 128 -5.68 4.40 -11.58
N ALA A 129 -5.83 3.84 -10.39
CA ALA A 129 -7.06 3.96 -9.62
C ALA A 129 -7.36 5.42 -9.23
N ALA A 130 -6.34 6.18 -8.82
CA ALA A 130 -6.47 7.60 -8.52
C ALA A 130 -6.82 8.43 -9.77
N VAL A 131 -6.25 8.09 -10.93
CA VAL A 131 -6.64 8.72 -12.20
C VAL A 131 -8.09 8.39 -12.56
N GLY A 132 -8.50 7.13 -12.44
CA GLY A 132 -9.89 6.72 -12.68
C GLY A 132 -10.88 7.39 -11.74
N ALA A 133 -10.43 7.82 -10.56
CA ALA A 133 -11.22 8.44 -9.52
C ALA A 133 -11.50 9.94 -9.74
N PHE A 134 -10.89 10.58 -10.74
CA PHE A 134 -11.20 11.95 -11.09
C PHE A 134 -12.67 12.09 -11.54
N GLU A 135 -13.33 13.13 -11.07
CA GLU A 135 -14.70 13.46 -11.47
C GLU A 135 -14.69 14.30 -12.74
N LEU A 136 -15.60 13.99 -13.67
CA LEU A 136 -15.77 14.78 -14.89
C LEU A 136 -16.35 16.15 -14.53
N PRO A 137 -15.76 17.26 -15.01
CA PRO A 137 -16.24 18.60 -14.72
C PRO A 137 -17.73 18.77 -15.06
N GLY A 138 -18.51 19.28 -14.10
CA GLY A 138 -19.95 19.49 -14.26
C GLY A 138 -20.81 18.23 -14.12
N THR A 139 -20.23 17.11 -13.67
CA THR A 139 -20.95 15.85 -13.38
C THR A 139 -20.45 15.22 -12.07
N ASP A 140 -21.22 14.29 -11.50
CA ASP A 140 -20.78 13.43 -10.39
C ASP A 140 -20.16 12.10 -10.89
N ALA A 141 -19.89 12.00 -12.20
CA ALA A 141 -19.40 10.78 -12.83
C ALA A 141 -17.87 10.67 -12.76
N LEU A 142 -17.39 9.43 -12.58
CA LEU A 142 -15.97 9.12 -12.62
C LEU A 142 -15.42 9.08 -14.04
N LEU A 143 -14.14 9.45 -14.17
CA LEU A 143 -13.37 9.23 -15.39
C LEU A 143 -13.35 7.75 -15.78
N SER A 144 -13.13 6.86 -14.81
CA SER A 144 -13.23 5.42 -15.03
C SER A 144 -13.54 4.66 -13.74
N PRO A 145 -14.81 4.26 -13.50
CA PRO A 145 -15.17 3.38 -12.39
C PRO A 145 -14.41 2.05 -12.41
N PHE A 146 -14.12 1.54 -13.62
CA PHE A 146 -13.36 0.32 -13.82
C PHE A 146 -11.94 0.43 -13.23
N TRP A 147 -11.18 1.46 -13.63
CA TRP A 147 -9.82 1.64 -13.11
C TRP A 147 -9.79 2.00 -11.63
N THR A 148 -10.77 2.76 -11.14
CA THR A 148 -10.93 3.05 -9.70
C THR A 148 -11.07 1.76 -8.89
N GLY A 149 -11.93 0.82 -9.32
CA GLY A 149 -12.10 -0.45 -8.62
C GLY A 149 -10.92 -1.40 -8.82
N VAL A 150 -10.60 -1.74 -10.07
CA VAL A 150 -9.58 -2.74 -10.41
C VAL A 150 -8.19 -2.31 -9.95
N GLY A 151 -7.84 -1.04 -10.12
CA GLY A 151 -6.55 -0.53 -9.67
C GLY A 151 -6.42 -0.55 -8.14
N THR A 152 -7.50 -0.24 -7.40
CA THR A 152 -7.51 -0.33 -5.93
C THR A 152 -7.36 -1.76 -5.45
N VAL A 153 -8.16 -2.69 -5.97
CA VAL A 153 -8.09 -4.11 -5.59
C VAL A 153 -6.75 -4.72 -6.00
N GLY A 154 -6.34 -4.55 -7.26
CA GLY A 154 -5.09 -5.08 -7.78
C GLY A 154 -3.88 -4.53 -7.02
N GLY A 155 -3.86 -3.21 -6.79
CA GLY A 155 -2.80 -2.58 -6.01
C GLY A 155 -2.74 -3.09 -4.58
N ALA A 156 -3.89 -3.22 -3.92
CA ALA A 156 -3.98 -3.75 -2.57
C ALA A 156 -3.51 -5.20 -2.48
N LEU A 157 -3.83 -6.04 -3.47
CA LEU A 157 -3.34 -7.42 -3.54
C LEU A 157 -1.82 -7.48 -3.73
N CYS A 158 -1.24 -6.64 -4.59
CA CYS A 158 0.22 -6.55 -4.72
C CYS A 158 0.90 -6.19 -3.39
N PHE A 159 0.38 -5.18 -2.67
CA PHE A 159 0.90 -4.82 -1.34
C PHE A 159 0.72 -5.93 -0.32
N LEU A 160 -0.39 -6.67 -0.37
CA LEU A 160 -0.63 -7.81 0.51
C LEU A 160 0.39 -8.92 0.26
N VAL A 161 0.60 -9.32 -1.00
CA VAL A 161 1.58 -10.35 -1.35
C VAL A 161 3.00 -9.90 -0.96
N ALA A 162 3.36 -8.65 -1.23
CA ALA A 162 4.65 -8.10 -0.82
C ALA A 162 4.86 -8.16 0.70
N ALA A 163 3.84 -7.79 1.48
CA ALA A 163 3.88 -7.86 2.93
C ALA A 163 4.01 -9.30 3.45
N LEU A 164 3.31 -10.26 2.83
CA LEU A 164 3.40 -11.68 3.19
C LEU A 164 4.78 -12.26 2.88
N ILE A 165 5.37 -11.91 1.72
CA ILE A 165 6.73 -12.31 1.34
C ILE A 165 7.75 -11.73 2.33
N GLY A 166 7.57 -10.48 2.78
CA GLY A 166 8.43 -9.86 3.79
C GLY A 166 8.40 -10.52 5.18
N LEU A 167 7.46 -11.42 5.44
CA LEU A 167 7.43 -12.24 6.67
C LEU A 167 8.27 -13.52 6.55
N LEU A 168 8.76 -13.86 5.35
CA LEU A 168 9.59 -15.04 5.15
C LEU A 168 10.97 -14.83 5.79
N PRO A 169 11.51 -15.81 6.52
CA PRO A 169 12.87 -15.73 7.05
C PRO A 169 13.89 -15.64 5.91
N THR A 170 14.77 -14.64 5.95
CA THR A 170 15.99 -14.66 5.13
C THR A 170 16.96 -15.66 5.74
N PRO A 171 17.51 -16.63 4.96
CA PRO A 171 18.51 -17.56 5.48
C PRO A 171 19.69 -16.78 6.04
N SER A 172 19.87 -16.81 7.36
CA SER A 172 21.03 -16.23 8.02
C SER A 172 22.28 -16.90 7.46
N GLY A 173 23.17 -16.11 6.85
CA GLY A 173 24.31 -16.62 6.11
C GLY A 173 25.15 -17.62 6.91
N ALA A 174 25.21 -18.85 6.41
CA ALA A 174 26.16 -19.89 6.82
C ALA A 174 27.65 -19.50 6.60
N GLY A 175 27.93 -18.25 6.19
CA GLY A 175 29.28 -17.70 6.00
C GLY A 175 29.99 -17.29 7.29
N GLY A 176 29.27 -16.99 8.38
CA GLY A 176 29.89 -16.59 9.65
C GLY A 176 30.51 -17.75 10.44
N GLN A 177 29.95 -18.96 10.31
CA GLN A 177 30.43 -20.13 11.04
C GLN A 177 31.64 -20.81 10.39
N ARG A 178 31.82 -20.71 9.06
CA ARG A 178 33.01 -21.23 8.36
C ARG A 178 34.28 -20.41 8.61
N ALA A 179 34.15 -19.09 8.77
CA ALA A 179 35.28 -18.23 9.13
C ALA A 179 35.74 -18.47 10.59
N ALA A 180 34.79 -18.68 11.51
CA ALA A 180 35.11 -18.96 12.92
C ALA A 180 35.77 -20.34 13.11
N THR A 181 35.36 -21.36 12.34
CA THR A 181 35.98 -22.70 12.39
C THR A 181 37.35 -22.75 11.70
N ALA A 182 37.57 -21.99 10.63
CA ALA A 182 38.89 -21.87 10.01
C ALA A 182 39.93 -21.19 10.92
N SER A 183 39.51 -20.24 11.77
CA SER A 183 40.43 -19.57 12.73
C SER A 183 40.85 -20.43 13.93
N ARG A 184 40.15 -21.54 14.21
CA ARG A 184 40.42 -22.43 15.35
C ARG A 184 41.20 -23.70 15.00
N GLY A 185 41.45 -23.96 13.71
CA GLY A 185 42.20 -25.14 13.24
C GLY A 185 43.67 -24.87 12.89
N GLY A 186 44.18 -23.68 13.17
CA GLY A 186 45.53 -23.24 12.79
C GLY A 186 46.45 -22.91 13.97
N ALA A 187 46.19 -23.47 15.16
CA ALA A 187 47.04 -23.34 16.34
C ALA A 187 47.57 -24.71 16.78
#